data_AF-A0A4Q5PAI0-F1
#
_entry.id   AF-A0A4Q5PAI0-F1
#
_cell.length_a   1.000
_cell.length_b   1.000
_cell.length_c   1.000
_cell.angle_alpha   90.00
_cell.angle_beta   90.00
_cell.angle_gamma   90.00
#
_symmetry.space_group_name_H-M   'P 1'
#
loop_
_entity.id
_entity.type
_entity.pdbx_description
1 polymer ?
#
loop_
_entity_poly.entity_id
_entity_poly.type
_entity_poly.pdbx_seq_one_letter_code
_entity_poly.pdbx_strand_id
1 'polypeptide(L)'
;MKNISRRRLIITLILLALAVAGGVIRLIAPKPSLARDMGSLLLVLWLPIIGNIIAWLVARAHTLRVGRKAGPPGFDPTSPFTPSARIELTLFAADVPAASRPIRAGIFPCALVVGSDGFSARLRVPERDEPVPEVATQMDVEFLWPELALAKMPPGADFVVLAGRVALGRGKMLAAA
;
A
#
# COMPACT_ATOMS: atom_id res chain seq x y z
N MET A 1 11.80 1.35 11.06
CA MET A 1 11.25 0.97 12.39
C MET A 1 10.10 1.91 12.72
N LYS A 2 8.87 1.39 12.84
CA LYS A 2 7.67 2.23 13.08
C LYS A 2 7.72 2.69 14.54
N ASN A 3 7.79 4.00 14.79
CA ASN A 3 7.81 4.60 16.12
C ASN A 3 6.55 4.17 16.91
N ILE A 4 6.64 3.07 17.67
CA ILE A 4 5.68 2.76 18.71
C ILE A 4 5.81 3.91 19.71
N SER A 5 4.76 4.72 19.87
CA SER A 5 4.74 5.81 20.84
C SER A 5 5.23 5.26 22.19
N ARG A 6 6.30 5.86 22.73
CA ARG A 6 6.96 5.43 23.98
C ARG A 6 5.95 5.22 25.11
N ARG A 7 4.87 6.01 25.13
CA ARG A 7 3.73 5.88 26.04
C ARG A 7 2.98 4.55 25.91
N ARG A 8 2.68 4.11 24.68
CA ARG A 8 1.96 2.84 24.44
C ARG A 8 2.79 1.64 24.88
N LEU A 9 4.10 1.67 24.63
CA LEU A 9 5.03 0.62 25.09
C LEU A 9 5.06 0.52 26.62
N ILE A 10 5.14 1.67 27.31
CA ILE A 10 5.15 1.73 28.78
C ILE A 10 3.84 1.19 29.36
N ILE A 11 2.68 1.58 28.81
CA ILE A 11 1.37 1.08 29.26
C ILE A 11 1.29 -0.44 29.10
N THR A 12 1.72 -0.98 27.95
CA THR A 12 1.73 -2.44 27.73
C THR A 12 2.63 -3.17 28.73
N LEU A 13 3.82 -2.65 29.02
CA LEU A 13 4.74 -3.25 29.99
C LEU A 13 4.17 -3.23 31.42
N ILE A 14 3.58 -2.11 31.84
CA ILE A 14 2.97 -1.97 33.17
C ILE A 14 1.81 -2.95 33.33
N LEU A 15 0.93 -3.03 32.32
CA LEU A 15 -0.21 -3.94 32.34
C LEU A 15 0.21 -5.42 32.32
N LEU A 16 1.26 -5.77 31.58
CA LEU A 16 1.82 -7.13 31.60
C LEU A 16 2.40 -7.47 32.98
N ALA A 17 3.12 -6.54 33.60
CA ALA A 17 3.66 -6.72 34.95
C ALA A 17 2.54 -6.91 36.00
N LEU A 18 1.47 -6.11 35.90
CA LEU A 18 0.27 -6.24 36.76
C LEU A 18 -0.44 -7.59 36.59
N ALA A 19 -0.53 -8.10 35.36
CA ALA A 19 -1.12 -9.41 35.09
C ALA A 19 -0.30 -10.56 35.68
N VAL A 20 1.03 -10.51 35.54
CA VAL A 20 1.95 -11.49 36.14
C VAL A 20 1.85 -11.43 37.68
N ALA A 21 1.86 -10.23 38.27
CA ALA A 21 1.69 -10.06 39.70
C ALA A 21 0.34 -10.60 40.20
N GLY A 22 -0.76 -10.34 39.49
CA GLY A 22 -2.09 -10.89 39.80
C GLY A 22 -2.13 -12.43 39.74
N GLY A 23 -1.44 -13.03 38.78
CA GLY A 23 -1.28 -14.48 38.67
C GLY A 23 -0.50 -15.08 39.85
N VAL A 24 0.59 -14.46 40.26
CA VAL A 24 1.41 -14.89 41.40
C VAL A 24 0.62 -14.78 42.71
N ILE A 25 -0.07 -13.67 42.94
CA ILE A 25 -0.94 -13.48 44.12
C ILE A 25 -2.02 -14.58 44.18
N ARG A 26 -2.61 -14.91 43.03
CA ARG A 26 -3.62 -15.98 42.94
C ARG A 26 -3.05 -17.38 43.25
N LEU A 27 -1.77 -17.63 43.00
CA LEU A 27 -1.16 -18.93 43.30
C LEU A 27 -0.82 -19.08 44.79
N ILE A 28 -0.44 -17.98 45.46
CA ILE A 28 0.04 -18.00 46.84
C ILE A 28 -1.11 -17.78 47.85
N ALA A 29 -2.18 -17.08 47.45
CA ALA A 29 -3.25 -16.71 48.37
C ALA A 29 -4.15 -17.91 48.78
N PRO A 30 -4.33 -18.16 50.10
CA PRO A 30 -5.23 -19.19 50.63
C PRO A 30 -6.70 -18.92 50.28
N LYS A 31 -7.50 -19.99 50.21
CA LYS A 31 -8.96 -19.89 50.01
C LYS A 31 -9.68 -19.79 51.36
N PRO A 32 -10.65 -18.87 51.55
CA PRO A 32 -10.98 -17.68 50.76
C PRO A 32 -10.17 -16.44 51.22
N SER A 33 -9.80 -15.55 50.32
CA SER A 33 -9.11 -14.28 50.67
C SER A 33 -9.36 -13.18 49.64
N LEU A 34 -9.53 -11.94 50.13
CA LEU A 34 -9.73 -10.74 49.32
C LEU A 34 -8.57 -10.49 48.34
N ALA A 35 -7.36 -10.91 48.70
CA ALA A 35 -6.18 -10.89 47.83
C ALA A 35 -6.37 -11.72 46.54
N ARG A 36 -7.13 -12.82 46.61
CA ARG A 36 -7.40 -13.69 45.47
C ARG A 36 -8.41 -13.07 44.49
N ASP A 37 -9.38 -12.31 45.00
CA ASP A 37 -10.35 -11.58 44.17
C ASP A 37 -9.69 -10.41 43.45
N MET A 38 -8.81 -9.66 44.15
CA MET A 38 -7.97 -8.65 43.52
C MET A 38 -7.04 -9.23 42.44
N GLY A 39 -6.43 -10.40 42.71
CA GLY A 39 -5.65 -11.13 41.71
C GLY A 39 -6.45 -11.50 40.45
N SER A 40 -7.74 -11.79 40.62
CA SER A 40 -8.64 -12.11 39.50
C SER A 40 -8.99 -10.88 38.66
N LEU A 41 -9.21 -9.72 39.29
CA LEU A 41 -9.42 -8.45 38.58
C LEU A 41 -8.17 -7.98 37.82
N LEU A 42 -6.99 -8.14 38.40
CA LEU A 42 -5.71 -7.88 37.73
C LEU A 42 -5.51 -8.76 36.49
N LEU A 43 -5.96 -10.02 36.55
CA LEU A 43 -5.96 -10.95 35.41
C LEU A 43 -7.01 -10.62 34.34
N VAL A 44 -7.98 -9.74 34.58
CA VAL A 44 -8.93 -9.28 33.55
C VAL A 44 -8.42 -8.02 32.86
N LEU A 45 -7.62 -7.21 33.54
CA LEU A 45 -7.10 -5.94 33.04
C LEU A 45 -6.23 -6.08 31.76
N TRP A 46 -5.65 -7.26 31.51
CA TRP A 46 -4.85 -7.52 30.31
C TRP A 46 -5.66 -7.87 29.05
N LEU A 47 -6.99 -8.07 29.15
CA LEU A 47 -7.86 -8.43 28.02
C LEU A 47 -7.73 -7.47 26.81
N PRO A 48 -7.65 -6.13 26.99
CA PRO A 48 -7.49 -5.19 25.87
C PRO A 48 -6.15 -5.36 25.13
N ILE A 49 -5.09 -5.80 25.83
CA ILE A 49 -3.78 -6.06 25.22
C ILE A 49 -3.85 -7.27 24.31
N ILE A 50 -4.50 -8.34 24.76
CA ILE A 50 -4.72 -9.53 23.93
C ILE A 50 -5.48 -9.16 22.65
N GLY A 51 -6.55 -8.36 22.77
CA GLY A 51 -7.30 -7.87 21.62
C GLY A 51 -6.44 -7.12 20.61
N ASN A 52 -5.53 -6.26 21.08
CA ASN A 52 -4.59 -5.54 20.22
C ASN A 52 -3.53 -6.46 19.58
N ILE A 53 -3.04 -7.47 20.30
CA ILE A 53 -2.09 -8.47 19.74
C ILE A 53 -2.78 -9.35 18.69
N ILE A 54 -4.01 -9.80 18.94
CA ILE A 54 -4.80 -10.57 17.97
C ILE A 54 -5.09 -9.72 16.73
N ALA A 55 -5.51 -8.46 16.90
CA ALA A 55 -5.71 -7.54 15.78
C ALA A 55 -4.42 -7.35 14.97
N TRP A 56 -3.26 -7.24 15.65
CA TRP A 56 -1.96 -7.17 15.00
C TRP A 56 -1.61 -8.48 14.27
N LEU A 57 -1.84 -9.65 14.86
CA LEU A 57 -1.60 -10.95 14.25
C LEU A 57 -2.51 -11.19 13.04
N VAL A 58 -3.78 -10.81 13.12
CA VAL A 58 -4.75 -10.91 12.01
C VAL A 58 -4.33 -9.97 10.88
N ALA A 59 -3.98 -8.72 11.18
CA ALA A 59 -3.46 -7.78 10.18
C ALA A 59 -2.17 -8.31 9.54
N ARG A 60 -1.25 -8.88 10.34
CA ARG A 60 -0.01 -9.48 9.86
C ARG A 60 -0.30 -10.71 8.99
N ALA A 61 -1.19 -11.60 9.41
CA ALA A 61 -1.61 -12.77 8.65
C ALA A 61 -2.30 -12.38 7.34
N HIS A 62 -3.14 -11.35 7.34
CA HIS A 62 -3.71 -10.78 6.12
C HIS A 62 -2.61 -10.24 5.20
N THR A 63 -1.66 -9.44 5.69
CA THR A 63 -0.57 -8.93 4.85
C THR A 63 0.29 -10.05 4.26
N LEU A 64 0.51 -11.14 5.02
CA LEU A 64 1.29 -12.29 4.56
C LEU A 64 0.50 -13.20 3.59
N ARG A 65 -0.82 -13.32 3.78
CA ARG A 65 -1.71 -14.08 2.89
C ARG A 65 -1.98 -13.33 1.58
N VAL A 66 -2.28 -12.04 1.66
CA VAL A 66 -2.55 -11.16 0.50
C VAL A 66 -1.27 -10.89 -0.29
N GLY A 67 -0.09 -10.93 0.35
CA GLY A 67 1.20 -10.81 -0.36
C GLY A 67 1.63 -12.06 -1.15
N ARG A 68 0.91 -13.20 -1.06
CA ARG A 68 1.36 -14.48 -1.65
C ARG A 68 0.30 -15.24 -2.46
N LYS A 69 -0.99 -14.89 -2.37
CA LYS A 69 -2.05 -15.46 -3.21
C LYS A 69 -2.87 -14.32 -3.80
N ALA A 70 -2.69 -14.12 -5.10
CA ALA A 70 -3.30 -13.07 -5.92
C ALA A 70 -2.99 -11.64 -5.44
N GLY A 71 -1.91 -11.07 -5.98
CA GLY A 71 -1.95 -9.63 -6.22
C GLY A 71 -3.17 -9.29 -7.10
N PRO A 72 -3.54 -8.01 -7.25
CA PRO A 72 -4.50 -7.61 -8.29
C PRO A 72 -4.11 -8.29 -9.60
N PRO A 73 -5.08 -8.67 -10.47
CA PRO A 73 -4.74 -9.22 -11.78
C PRO A 73 -3.63 -8.36 -12.39
N GLY A 74 -2.52 -8.99 -12.73
CA GLY A 74 -1.37 -8.32 -13.32
C GLY A 74 -1.32 -8.70 -14.80
N PHE A 75 -0.61 -7.91 -15.59
CA PHE A 75 -0.25 -8.35 -16.92
C PHE A 75 0.61 -9.62 -16.83
N ASP A 76 0.30 -10.60 -17.66
CA ASP A 76 1.23 -11.71 -17.90
C ASP A 76 2.54 -11.13 -18.47
N PRO A 77 3.70 -11.37 -17.84
CA PRO A 77 4.99 -10.84 -18.32
C PRO A 77 5.34 -11.27 -19.75
N THR A 78 4.77 -12.38 -20.21
CA THR A 78 5.01 -12.95 -21.54
C THR A 78 3.98 -12.49 -22.58
N SER A 79 2.89 -11.82 -22.15
CA SER A 79 1.89 -11.36 -23.10
C SER A 79 2.42 -10.21 -23.95
N PRO A 80 2.12 -10.20 -25.26
CA PRO A 80 2.48 -9.09 -26.13
C PRO A 80 1.76 -7.82 -25.66
N PHE A 81 2.44 -6.69 -25.81
CA PHE A 81 1.84 -5.38 -25.54
C PHE A 81 0.77 -5.06 -26.58
N THR A 82 -0.44 -4.75 -26.13
CA THR A 82 -1.59 -4.38 -26.97
C THR A 82 -2.04 -2.97 -26.59
N PRO A 83 -1.79 -1.95 -27.43
CA PRO A 83 -2.15 -0.57 -27.09
C PRO A 83 -3.66 -0.46 -26.87
N SER A 84 -4.05 0.12 -25.74
CA SER A 84 -5.45 0.44 -25.42
C SER A 84 -5.77 1.92 -25.66
N ALA A 85 -4.77 2.79 -25.52
CA ALA A 85 -4.91 4.22 -25.74
C ALA A 85 -3.56 4.89 -26.04
N ARG A 86 -3.64 6.11 -26.57
CA ARG A 86 -2.54 7.06 -26.68
C ARG A 86 -2.70 8.14 -25.61
N ILE A 87 -1.61 8.43 -24.90
CA ILE A 87 -1.57 9.44 -23.86
C ILE A 87 -0.46 10.45 -24.11
N GLU A 88 -0.62 11.65 -23.55
CA GLU A 88 0.45 12.60 -23.32
C GLU A 88 0.83 12.57 -21.85
N LEU A 89 2.12 12.39 -21.55
CA LEU A 89 2.65 12.34 -20.20
C LEU A 89 3.72 13.42 -20.02
N THR A 90 3.62 14.17 -18.93
CA THR A 90 4.66 15.07 -18.45
C THR A 90 5.11 14.61 -17.06
N LEU A 91 6.36 14.22 -16.94
CA LEU A 91 6.96 13.85 -15.65
C LEU A 91 7.16 15.08 -14.77
N PHE A 92 7.02 14.91 -13.46
CA PHE A 92 7.34 15.98 -12.52
C PHE A 92 8.84 16.27 -12.50
N ALA A 93 9.20 17.48 -12.08
CA ALA A 93 10.58 17.87 -11.85
C ALA A 93 11.23 16.90 -10.85
N ALA A 94 12.47 16.50 -11.15
CA ALA A 94 13.22 15.64 -10.26
C ALA A 94 14.06 16.50 -9.30
N ASP A 95 13.81 16.37 -7.99
CA ASP A 95 14.57 17.08 -6.97
C ASP A 95 16.04 16.61 -6.88
N VAL A 96 16.36 15.42 -7.44
CA VAL A 96 17.68 14.80 -7.39
C VAL A 96 18.01 14.19 -8.76
N PRO A 97 19.25 14.32 -9.28
CA PRO A 97 19.62 13.76 -10.59
C PRO A 97 19.39 12.25 -10.74
N ALA A 98 19.53 11.47 -9.67
CA ALA A 98 19.24 10.03 -9.70
C ALA A 98 17.75 9.71 -9.95
N ALA A 99 16.85 10.65 -9.65
CA ALA A 99 15.42 10.55 -9.90
C ALA A 99 15.01 11.19 -11.24
N SER A 100 15.96 11.66 -12.05
CA SER A 100 15.66 12.39 -13.29
C SER A 100 15.02 11.54 -14.38
N ARG A 101 15.06 10.20 -14.27
CA ARG A 101 14.46 9.27 -15.25
C ARG A 101 13.84 8.06 -14.54
N PRO A 102 12.66 8.24 -13.90
CA PRO A 102 12.00 7.16 -13.19
C PRO A 102 11.37 6.13 -14.15
N ILE A 103 11.09 6.52 -15.39
CA ILE A 103 10.56 5.66 -16.45
C ILE A 103 11.70 5.30 -17.40
N ARG A 104 11.94 4.00 -17.59
CA ARG A 104 12.98 3.46 -18.47
C ARG A 104 12.39 2.89 -19.75
N ALA A 105 13.22 2.81 -20.78
CA ALA A 105 12.91 2.11 -22.02
C ALA A 105 12.32 0.70 -21.78
N GLY A 106 11.38 0.31 -22.64
CA GLY A 106 10.70 -0.97 -22.58
C GLY A 106 9.27 -0.88 -22.04
N ILE A 107 8.84 -1.94 -21.34
CA ILE A 107 7.50 -2.01 -20.75
C ILE A 107 7.55 -1.55 -19.30
N PHE A 108 6.87 -0.46 -19.00
CA PHE A 108 6.85 0.12 -17.67
C PHE A 108 5.50 -0.07 -16.98
N PRO A 109 5.39 -0.92 -15.94
CA PRO A 109 4.14 -1.12 -15.21
C PRO A 109 3.83 0.10 -14.33
N CYS A 110 2.59 0.56 -14.37
CA CYS A 110 2.13 1.75 -13.63
C CYS A 110 0.63 1.68 -13.32
N ALA A 111 0.12 2.74 -12.68
CA ALA A 111 -1.31 2.99 -12.60
C ALA A 111 -1.61 4.42 -13.06
N LEU A 112 -2.66 4.59 -13.86
CA LEU A 112 -3.21 5.89 -14.22
C LEU A 112 -4.38 6.20 -13.29
N VAL A 113 -4.34 7.36 -12.63
CA VAL A 113 -5.32 7.76 -11.62
C VAL A 113 -6.09 8.97 -12.09
N VAL A 114 -7.42 8.85 -12.06
CA VAL A 114 -8.36 9.94 -12.36
C VAL A 114 -9.33 10.09 -11.20
N GLY A 115 -9.30 11.26 -10.56
CA GLY A 115 -10.03 11.49 -9.31
C GLY A 115 -9.58 10.51 -8.21
N SER A 116 -10.50 9.64 -7.78
CA SER A 116 -10.23 8.58 -6.80
C SER A 116 -10.03 7.19 -7.42
N ASP A 117 -10.18 7.06 -8.74
CA ASP A 117 -10.09 5.78 -9.45
C ASP A 117 -8.69 5.57 -9.99
N GLY A 118 -8.12 4.38 -9.77
CA GLY A 118 -6.82 3.99 -10.30
C GLY A 118 -6.92 2.77 -11.21
N PHE A 119 -6.38 2.89 -12.42
CA PHE A 119 -6.38 1.83 -13.43
C PHE A 119 -4.98 1.28 -13.61
N SER A 120 -4.83 -0.04 -13.41
CA SER A 120 -3.55 -0.71 -13.64
C SER A 120 -3.23 -0.73 -15.13
N ALA A 121 -2.01 -0.33 -15.48
CA ALA A 121 -1.60 -0.14 -16.86
C ALA A 121 -0.11 -0.47 -17.05
N ARG A 122 0.30 -0.62 -18.30
CA ARG A 122 1.71 -0.63 -18.69
C ARG A 122 1.94 0.35 -19.83
N LEU A 123 3.05 1.08 -19.78
CA LEU A 123 3.47 2.02 -20.81
C LEU A 123 4.46 1.34 -21.74
N ARG A 124 4.36 1.64 -23.03
CA ARG A 124 5.40 1.31 -23.99
C ARG A 124 6.33 2.50 -24.16
N VAL A 125 7.55 2.36 -23.66
CA VAL A 125 8.57 3.40 -23.68
C VAL A 125 9.59 3.07 -24.78
N PRO A 126 9.71 3.89 -25.83
CA PRO A 126 10.70 3.66 -26.89
C PRO A 126 12.13 3.77 -26.35
N GLU A 127 13.07 2.97 -26.89
CA GLU A 127 14.46 2.92 -26.40
C GLU A 127 15.23 4.24 -26.49
N ARG A 128 14.86 5.09 -27.45
CA ARG A 128 15.52 6.38 -27.70
C ARG A 128 14.72 7.58 -27.22
N ASP A 129 13.55 7.34 -26.64
CA ASP A 129 12.58 8.38 -26.29
C ASP A 129 12.07 8.17 -24.86
N GLU A 130 13.03 7.99 -23.94
CA GLU A 130 12.72 7.98 -22.51
C GLU A 130 12.15 9.35 -22.10
N PRO A 131 11.04 9.39 -21.34
CA PRO A 131 10.42 10.66 -20.99
C PRO A 131 11.37 11.49 -20.13
N VAL A 132 11.57 12.74 -20.54
CA VAL A 132 12.36 13.71 -19.79
C VAL A 132 11.45 14.46 -18.82
N PRO A 133 11.89 14.73 -17.57
CA PRO A 133 11.16 15.58 -16.64
C PRO A 133 10.70 16.88 -17.30
N GLU A 134 9.46 17.27 -17.00
CA GLU A 134 8.85 18.53 -17.44
C GLU A 134 8.63 18.66 -18.97
N VAL A 135 9.00 17.64 -19.76
CA VAL A 135 8.75 17.59 -21.20
C VAL A 135 7.55 16.67 -21.49
N ALA A 136 6.55 17.23 -22.16
CA ALA A 136 5.39 16.46 -22.61
C ALA A 136 5.80 15.47 -23.70
N THR A 137 5.50 14.19 -23.48
CA THR A 137 5.85 13.09 -24.39
C THR A 137 4.62 12.24 -24.64
N GLN A 138 4.40 11.83 -25.90
CA GLN A 138 3.29 10.95 -26.26
C GLN A 138 3.72 9.49 -26.26
N MET A 139 2.88 8.62 -25.70
CA MET A 139 3.18 7.18 -25.62
C MET A 139 1.92 6.33 -25.63
N ASP A 140 2.11 5.06 -25.97
CA ASP A 140 1.04 4.07 -25.91
C ASP A 140 0.93 3.50 -24.50
N VAL A 141 -0.31 3.34 -24.05
CA VAL A 141 -0.66 2.69 -22.80
C VAL A 141 -1.55 1.49 -23.07
N GLU A 142 -1.30 0.42 -22.34
CA GLU A 142 -2.20 -0.72 -22.27
C GLU A 142 -2.81 -0.79 -20.88
N PHE A 143 -4.14 -0.84 -20.82
CA PHE A 143 -4.87 -1.04 -19.58
C PHE A 143 -5.13 -2.50 -19.34
N LEU A 144 -5.08 -2.91 -18.07
CA LEU A 144 -5.41 -4.27 -17.70
C LEU A 144 -6.89 -4.59 -17.98
N TRP A 145 -7.75 -3.57 -17.80
CA TRP A 145 -9.18 -3.62 -18.08
C TRP A 145 -9.56 -2.41 -18.95
N PRO A 146 -9.34 -2.47 -20.27
CA PRO A 146 -9.54 -1.33 -21.16
C PRO A 146 -10.96 -0.77 -21.12
N GLU A 147 -11.98 -1.63 -21.09
CA GLU A 147 -13.38 -1.21 -21.08
C GLU A 147 -13.72 -0.30 -19.89
N LEU A 148 -13.26 -0.65 -18.69
CA LEU A 148 -13.48 0.14 -17.48
C LEU A 148 -12.66 1.43 -17.46
N ALA A 149 -11.41 1.35 -17.91
CA ALA A 149 -10.50 2.48 -17.95
C ALA A 149 -10.99 3.55 -18.93
N LEU A 150 -11.29 3.15 -20.17
CA LEU A 150 -11.71 4.06 -21.24
C LEU A 150 -13.09 4.68 -20.98
N ALA A 151 -14.01 3.96 -20.33
CA ALA A 151 -15.30 4.51 -19.93
C ALA A 151 -15.17 5.70 -18.94
N LYS A 152 -14.12 5.70 -18.11
CA LYS A 152 -13.85 6.76 -17.13
C LYS A 152 -12.77 7.75 -17.57
N MET A 153 -12.08 7.49 -18.67
CA MET A 153 -10.99 8.29 -19.20
C MET A 153 -11.25 8.66 -20.67
N PRO A 154 -12.20 9.59 -20.94
CA PRO A 154 -12.44 10.07 -22.28
C PRO A 154 -11.23 10.88 -22.81
N PRO A 155 -11.11 11.06 -24.14
CA PRO A 155 -10.14 11.97 -24.73
C PRO A 155 -10.16 13.36 -24.06
N GLY A 156 -8.99 13.87 -23.71
CA GLY A 156 -8.79 15.12 -22.98
C GLY A 156 -8.79 14.99 -21.45
N ALA A 157 -9.15 13.83 -20.88
CA ALA A 157 -9.17 13.64 -19.43
C ALA A 157 -7.75 13.72 -18.83
N ASP A 158 -7.62 14.51 -17.77
CA ASP A 158 -6.40 14.61 -16.97
C ASP A 158 -6.25 13.38 -16.05
N PHE A 159 -5.01 12.90 -15.92
CA PHE A 159 -4.66 11.82 -15.00
C PHE A 159 -3.30 12.05 -14.33
N VAL A 160 -3.04 11.27 -13.28
CA VAL A 160 -1.74 11.16 -12.62
C VAL A 160 -1.18 9.76 -12.81
N VAL A 161 0.10 9.65 -13.17
CA VAL A 161 0.79 8.35 -13.28
C VAL A 161 1.45 8.01 -11.96
N LEU A 162 1.17 6.82 -11.46
CA LEU A 162 1.79 6.26 -10.27
C LEU A 162 2.65 5.04 -10.60
N ALA A 163 3.83 4.95 -9.99
CA ALA A 163 4.57 3.70 -9.84
C ALA A 163 4.46 3.23 -8.38
N GLY A 164 3.64 2.21 -8.15
CA GLY A 164 3.28 1.77 -6.80
C GLY A 164 2.53 2.86 -6.03
N ARG A 165 3.22 3.61 -5.16
CA ARG A 165 2.64 4.73 -4.38
C ARG A 165 3.26 6.09 -4.70
N VAL A 166 4.20 6.15 -5.64
CA VAL A 166 4.91 7.37 -5.98
C VAL A 166 4.29 7.98 -7.23
N ALA A 167 3.90 9.25 -7.15
CA ALA A 167 3.45 10.00 -8.31
C ALA A 167 4.65 10.42 -9.15
N LEU A 168 4.64 10.03 -10.43
CA LEU A 168 5.74 10.28 -11.35
C LEU A 168 5.48 11.50 -12.25
N GLY A 169 4.21 11.75 -12.56
CA GLY A 169 3.84 12.81 -13.48
C GLY A 169 2.34 12.92 -13.66
N ARG A 170 1.96 13.87 -14.50
CA ARG A 170 0.58 14.13 -14.91
C ARG A 170 0.47 14.00 -16.42
N GLY A 171 -0.72 13.69 -16.91
CA GLY A 171 -0.92 13.53 -18.34
C GLY A 171 -2.35 13.73 -18.77
N LYS A 172 -2.56 13.65 -20.08
CA LYS A 172 -3.86 13.74 -20.73
C LYS A 172 -4.09 12.56 -21.64
N MET A 173 -5.32 12.06 -21.65
CA MET A 173 -5.76 11.10 -22.64
C MET A 173 -5.85 11.77 -24.01
N LEU A 174 -5.28 11.17 -25.04
CA LEU A 174 -5.37 11.71 -26.41
C LEU A 174 -6.45 10.99 -27.20
N ALA A 175 -6.38 9.67 -27.27
CA ALA A 175 -7.35 8.84 -27.97
C ALA A 175 -7.34 7.40 -27.43
N ALA A 176 -8.47 6.71 -27.53
CA ALA A 176 -8.50 5.25 -27.43
C ALA A 176 -7.89 4.64 -28.70
N ALA A 177 -7.28 3.46 -28.58
CA ALA A 177 -6.73 2.70 -29.70
C ALA A 177 -7.82 1.96 -30.48
#